data_AF-A0A915DAK4-F1
#
_entry.id   AF-A0A915DAK4-F1
#
_cell.length_a   1.000
_cell.length_b   1.000
_cell.length_c   1.000
_cell.angle_alpha   90.00
_cell.angle_beta   90.00
_cell.angle_gamma   90.00
#
_symmetry.space_group_name_H-M   'P 1'
#
loop_
_entity.id
_entity.type
_entity.pdbx_description
1 polymer ?
#
loop_
_entity_poly.entity_id
_entity_poly.type
_entity_poly.pdbx_seq_one_letter_code
_entity_poly.pdbx_strand_id
1 'polypeptide(L)'
;MNAENSELSLTQECILECIRVVVQEQLDTQSRLRAAIPDMLRLLLEFVQYAIRPPAAKFASNASGQPSENQIQYAQQKNLIAFAELSLRTVVDYYSKVANYSEVLNETILVDIVQCLAEPLALKYHCPNQSTWKIAATSLIKAGQVGLPIAREQVELFSSLWPQLAETIEGFLFSTSKSVHPLNADERKRHEFVDCLVIELIRNEILPYAGRLPRDFMRRIIDILNRGSINTMDANDLMASDSFQQRADLSRVCFDALLSMSRTDSPDISVKGASSTLDKRKGSKSSDTAHSLGATAIASLLSRCKQVLNKYAKDEQGSGHFRLPQERIFETISVLRAVSTLIDGLAKHGSDIVNSSHSTLYAHLVGLHPSLVQLIPSCRGDQQVELALMTALNSYQTLLLINIHQPQHPPS
;
A
#
# COMPACT_ATOMS: atom_id res chain seq x y z
N MET A 1 30.07 30.45 -0.59
CA MET A 1 30.05 29.94 -1.97
C MET A 1 30.86 28.64 -1.97
N ASN A 2 30.20 27.50 -1.76
CA ASN A 2 30.82 26.19 -1.93
C ASN A 2 30.23 25.59 -3.20
N ALA A 3 31.04 25.56 -4.26
CA ALA A 3 30.69 25.10 -5.61
C ALA A 3 30.94 23.59 -5.78
N GLU A 4 30.53 22.79 -4.79
CA GLU A 4 30.64 21.33 -4.81
C GLU A 4 29.31 20.76 -4.30
N ASN A 5 28.34 20.53 -5.20
CA ASN A 5 27.20 19.58 -5.08
C ASN A 5 25.96 19.90 -5.94
N SER A 6 25.97 20.90 -6.82
CA SER A 6 24.78 21.08 -7.67
C SER A 6 24.79 20.07 -8.82
N GLU A 7 24.00 18.99 -8.67
CA GLU A 7 23.61 18.10 -9.77
C GLU A 7 22.68 18.79 -10.79
N LEU A 8 22.40 20.08 -10.61
CA LEU A 8 21.51 20.88 -11.45
C LEU A 8 22.31 21.84 -12.33
N SER A 9 21.80 22.14 -13.52
CA SER A 9 22.33 23.24 -14.33
C SER A 9 21.91 24.59 -13.73
N LEU A 10 22.70 25.64 -13.98
CA LEU A 10 22.36 27.00 -13.57
C LEU A 10 20.97 27.43 -14.06
N THR A 11 20.59 27.01 -15.27
CA THR A 11 19.25 27.28 -15.82
C THR A 11 18.14 26.59 -15.02
N GLN A 12 18.34 25.34 -14.61
CA GLN A 12 17.38 24.59 -13.78
C GLN A 12 17.25 25.24 -12.39
N GLU A 13 18.36 25.66 -11.79
CA GLU A 13 18.34 26.40 -10.51
C GLU A 13 17.55 27.71 -10.64
N CYS A 14 17.80 28.50 -11.67
CA CYS A 14 17.06 29.75 -11.90
C CYS A 14 15.56 29.49 -12.11
N ILE A 15 15.18 28.44 -12.84
CA ILE A 15 13.76 28.09 -13.04
C ILE A 15 13.10 27.77 -11.70
N LEU A 16 13.73 26.94 -10.86
CA LEU A 16 13.18 26.59 -9.55
C LEU A 16 13.09 27.80 -8.62
N GLU A 17 14.06 28.70 -8.67
CA GLU A 17 14.04 29.94 -7.90
C GLU A 17 12.90 30.86 -8.35
N CYS A 18 12.70 31.03 -9.67
CA CYS A 18 11.56 31.76 -10.19
C CYS A 18 10.23 31.15 -9.74
N ILE A 19 10.10 29.82 -9.80
CA ILE A 19 8.90 29.11 -9.33
C ILE A 19 8.70 29.34 -7.84
N ARG A 20 9.76 29.30 -7.03
CA ARG A 20 9.68 29.54 -5.58
C ARG A 20 9.10 30.92 -5.27
N VAL A 21 9.56 31.96 -5.97
CA VAL A 21 9.05 33.32 -5.80
C VAL A 21 7.57 33.41 -6.20
N VAL A 22 7.18 32.82 -7.33
CA VAL A 22 5.77 32.81 -7.78
C VAL A 22 4.89 32.04 -6.80
N VAL A 23 5.32 30.87 -6.35
CA VAL A 23 4.61 30.04 -5.35
C VAL A 23 4.41 30.83 -4.06
N GLN A 24 5.42 31.57 -3.60
CA GLN A 24 5.32 32.40 -2.41
C GLN A 24 4.24 33.49 -2.54
N GLU A 25 4.18 34.17 -3.68
CA GLU A 25 3.13 35.15 -3.99
C GLU A 25 1.74 34.52 -4.14
N GLN A 26 1.66 33.28 -4.63
CA GLN A 26 0.40 32.54 -4.77
C GLN A 26 -0.18 32.06 -3.44
N LEU A 27 0.63 31.96 -2.38
CA LEU A 27 0.16 31.61 -1.05
C LEU A 27 -0.55 32.78 -0.34
N ASP A 28 -0.39 34.02 -0.83
CA ASP A 28 -1.16 35.15 -0.30
C ASP A 28 -2.62 35.09 -0.76
N THR A 29 -3.53 35.25 0.21
CA THR A 29 -4.98 35.14 0.01
C THR A 29 -5.53 36.25 -0.89
N GLN A 30 -4.86 37.40 -0.97
CA GLN A 30 -5.28 38.53 -1.84
C GLN A 30 -4.60 38.55 -3.21
N SER A 31 -3.74 37.57 -3.51
CA SER A 31 -2.98 37.54 -4.75
C SER A 31 -3.86 37.19 -5.95
N ARG A 32 -3.71 37.96 -7.03
CA ARG A 32 -4.34 37.66 -8.33
C ARG A 32 -3.78 36.39 -8.98
N LEU A 33 -2.62 35.92 -8.52
CA LEU A 33 -1.96 34.73 -9.05
C LEU A 33 -2.55 33.43 -8.52
N ARG A 34 -3.48 33.48 -7.55
CA ARG A 34 -4.16 32.29 -7.00
C ARG A 34 -4.90 31.46 -8.05
N ALA A 35 -5.47 32.12 -9.06
CA ALA A 35 -6.15 31.41 -10.14
C ALA A 35 -5.20 30.49 -10.95
N ALA A 36 -3.89 30.79 -10.97
CA ALA A 36 -2.88 30.03 -11.69
C ALA A 36 -2.17 28.96 -10.82
N ILE A 37 -2.66 28.70 -9.60
CA ILE A 37 -2.12 27.63 -8.73
C ILE A 37 -2.23 26.25 -9.41
N PRO A 38 -3.39 25.87 -9.98
CA PRO A 38 -3.53 24.59 -10.69
C PRO A 38 -2.50 24.43 -11.82
N ASP A 39 -2.30 25.49 -12.61
CA ASP A 39 -1.37 25.49 -13.74
C ASP A 39 0.09 25.36 -13.28
N MET A 40 0.47 26.03 -12.19
CA MET A 40 1.80 25.92 -11.61
C MET A 40 2.09 24.49 -11.11
N LEU A 41 1.11 23.87 -10.43
CA LEU A 41 1.22 22.48 -9.99
C LEU A 41 1.37 21.52 -11.19
N ARG A 42 0.59 21.72 -12.26
CA ARG A 42 0.68 20.91 -13.49
C ARG A 42 2.01 21.08 -14.21
N LEU A 43 2.53 22.30 -14.31
CA LEU A 43 3.86 22.57 -14.87
C LEU A 43 4.95 21.84 -14.10
N LEU A 44 4.90 21.91 -12.77
CA LEU A 44 5.84 21.16 -11.94
C LEU A 44 5.69 19.65 -12.10
N LEU A 45 4.47 19.12 -12.24
CA LEU A 45 4.21 17.71 -12.54
C LEU A 45 4.76 17.29 -13.91
N GLU A 46 4.73 18.16 -14.91
CA GLU A 46 5.38 17.93 -16.20
C GLU A 46 6.89 17.76 -16.03
N PHE A 47 7.52 18.59 -15.19
CA PHE A 47 8.94 18.44 -14.87
C PHE A 47 9.26 17.12 -14.16
N VAL A 48 8.35 16.60 -13.33
CA VAL A 48 8.51 15.28 -12.71
C VAL A 48 8.59 14.17 -13.75
N GLN A 49 7.83 14.26 -14.86
CA GLN A 49 7.84 13.24 -15.91
C GLN A 49 9.21 13.08 -16.59
N TYR A 50 10.06 14.11 -16.57
CA TYR A 50 11.41 14.06 -17.11
C TYR A 50 12.32 13.05 -16.41
N ALA A 51 11.99 12.61 -15.19
CA ALA A 51 12.72 11.54 -14.52
C ALA A 51 12.66 10.20 -15.26
N ILE A 52 11.57 9.95 -16.01
CA ILE A 52 11.30 8.68 -16.69
C ILE A 52 11.33 8.87 -18.21
N ARG A 53 10.73 9.96 -18.68
CA ARG A 53 10.57 10.30 -20.10
C ARG A 53 11.34 11.60 -20.39
N PRO A 54 12.68 11.55 -20.49
CA PRO A 54 13.44 12.72 -20.84
C PRO A 54 13.02 13.21 -22.24
N PRO A 55 12.87 14.52 -22.45
CA PRO A 55 12.52 15.05 -23.76
C PRO A 55 13.60 14.65 -24.78
N ALA A 56 13.17 14.19 -25.96
CA ALA A 56 14.09 13.78 -27.01
C ALA A 56 14.98 14.97 -27.42
N ALA A 57 16.27 14.88 -27.15
CA ALA A 57 17.24 15.91 -27.50
C ALA A 57 17.44 15.94 -29.03
N LYS A 58 16.59 16.68 -29.75
CA LYS A 58 16.68 16.86 -31.21
C LYS A 58 17.86 17.74 -31.65
N PHE A 59 18.67 18.25 -30.72
CA PHE A 59 19.70 19.28 -30.99
C PHE A 59 21.16 18.78 -30.89
N ALA A 60 21.40 17.48 -30.69
CA ALA A 60 22.76 16.96 -30.47
C ALA A 60 23.51 16.51 -31.74
N SER A 61 23.01 16.79 -32.94
CA SER A 61 23.83 16.68 -34.15
C SER A 61 24.46 18.04 -34.45
N ASN A 62 25.72 18.25 -34.07
CA ASN A 62 26.76 18.82 -34.95
C ASN A 62 28.10 19.00 -34.22
N ALA A 63 29.11 18.33 -34.78
CA ALA A 63 30.52 18.70 -34.91
C ALA A 63 31.42 18.90 -33.68
N SER A 64 32.53 18.15 -33.75
CA SER A 64 33.89 18.44 -33.26
C SER A 64 34.22 18.26 -31.78
N GLY A 65 34.97 17.19 -31.50
CA GLY A 65 36.08 17.17 -30.53
C GLY A 65 35.74 17.53 -29.08
N GLN A 66 34.80 16.83 -28.46
CA GLN A 66 34.43 16.96 -27.04
C GLN A 66 33.82 15.61 -26.57
N PRO A 67 33.68 15.33 -25.25
CA PRO A 67 33.55 13.98 -24.68
C PRO A 67 32.52 13.12 -25.40
N SER A 68 32.81 11.80 -25.47
CA SER A 68 31.98 10.81 -26.17
C SER A 68 30.50 11.12 -25.98
N GLU A 69 29.73 11.22 -27.07
CA GLU A 69 28.31 11.60 -27.12
C GLU A 69 27.47 10.97 -25.98
N ASN A 70 27.81 9.73 -25.61
CA ASN A 70 27.26 8.98 -24.48
C ASN A 70 27.44 9.62 -23.09
N GLN A 71 28.58 10.27 -22.80
CA GLN A 71 28.85 10.94 -21.52
C GLN A 71 28.05 12.23 -21.38
N ILE A 72 27.89 13.00 -22.46
CA ILE A 72 27.08 14.23 -22.47
C ILE A 72 25.60 13.86 -22.29
N GLN A 73 25.12 12.84 -23.01
CA GLN A 73 23.76 12.34 -22.88
C GLN A 73 23.48 11.81 -21.47
N TYR A 74 24.43 11.07 -20.88
CA TYR A 74 24.32 10.56 -19.51
C TYR A 74 24.32 11.69 -18.46
N ALA A 75 25.18 12.70 -18.60
CA ALA A 75 25.21 13.85 -17.69
C ALA A 75 23.92 14.69 -17.78
N GLN A 76 23.41 14.92 -19.00
CA GLN A 76 22.13 15.60 -19.23
C GLN A 76 20.97 14.82 -18.62
N GLN A 77 20.96 13.48 -18.79
CA GLN A 77 19.95 12.62 -18.19
C GLN A 77 20.01 12.66 -16.66
N LYS A 78 21.21 12.64 -16.07
CA LYS A 78 21.37 12.72 -14.60
C LYS A 78 20.86 14.05 -14.05
N ASN A 79 21.18 15.18 -14.68
CA ASN A 79 20.72 16.49 -14.25
C ASN A 79 19.19 16.64 -14.38
N LEU A 80 18.60 16.09 -15.45
CA LEU A 80 17.15 16.07 -15.62
C LEU A 80 16.43 15.24 -14.55
N ILE A 81 17.01 14.10 -14.16
CA ILE A 81 16.48 13.28 -13.06
C ILE A 81 16.53 14.06 -11.73
N ALA A 82 17.66 14.68 -11.40
CA ALA A 82 17.79 15.48 -10.18
C ALA A 82 16.79 16.65 -10.14
N PHE A 83 16.60 17.33 -11.28
CA PHE A 83 15.62 18.39 -11.44
C PHE A 83 14.18 17.90 -11.27
N ALA A 84 13.83 16.77 -11.88
CA ALA A 84 12.52 16.16 -11.78
C ALA A 84 12.21 15.70 -10.34
N GLU A 85 13.19 15.09 -9.65
CA GLU A 85 13.05 14.68 -8.26
C GLU A 85 12.87 15.87 -7.30
N LEU A 86 13.58 16.97 -7.53
CA LEU A 86 13.39 18.20 -6.76
C LEU A 86 12.04 18.85 -7.06
N SER A 87 11.63 18.88 -8.33
CA SER A 87 10.30 19.35 -8.73
C SER A 87 9.20 18.56 -8.04
N LEU A 88 9.33 17.22 -7.95
CA LEU A 88 8.36 16.37 -7.25
C LEU A 88 8.25 16.73 -5.75
N ARG A 89 9.38 16.95 -5.08
CA ARG A 89 9.37 17.41 -3.67
C ARG A 89 8.66 18.76 -3.53
N THR A 90 8.92 19.68 -4.47
CA THR A 90 8.28 21.01 -4.50
C THR A 90 6.78 20.91 -4.75
N VAL A 91 6.31 20.05 -5.67
CA VAL A 91 4.88 19.81 -5.91
C VAL A 91 4.17 19.39 -4.64
N VAL A 92 4.72 18.40 -3.93
CA VAL A 92 4.07 17.83 -2.73
C VAL A 92 4.05 18.83 -1.59
N ASP A 93 5.16 19.53 -1.36
CA ASP A 93 5.21 20.60 -0.35
C ASP A 93 4.23 21.72 -0.68
N TYR A 94 4.18 22.13 -1.94
CA TYR A 94 3.27 23.18 -2.38
C TYR A 94 1.81 22.75 -2.26
N TYR A 95 1.45 21.58 -2.79
CA TYR A 95 0.12 20.99 -2.68
C TYR A 95 -0.34 20.89 -1.22
N SER A 96 0.54 20.50 -0.29
CA SER A 96 0.18 20.41 1.14
C SER A 96 -0.30 21.73 1.75
N LYS A 97 0.13 22.88 1.19
CA LYS A 97 -0.26 24.23 1.64
C LYS A 97 -1.53 24.73 0.97
N VAL A 98 -1.82 24.28 -0.26
CA VAL A 98 -2.92 24.79 -1.09
C VAL A 98 -4.05 23.80 -1.32
N ALA A 99 -3.97 22.56 -0.81
CA ALA A 99 -4.94 21.50 -1.08
C ALA A 99 -6.39 21.87 -0.75
N ASN A 100 -6.61 22.73 0.25
CA ASN A 100 -7.95 23.19 0.66
C ASN A 100 -8.48 24.38 -0.16
N TYR A 101 -7.72 24.90 -1.12
CA TYR A 101 -8.15 26.05 -1.92
C TYR A 101 -9.15 25.61 -2.99
N SER A 102 -10.23 26.36 -3.15
CA SER A 102 -11.32 26.05 -4.10
C SER A 102 -10.83 25.85 -5.54
N GLU A 103 -9.83 26.63 -5.95
CA GLU A 103 -9.22 26.60 -7.27
C GLU A 103 -8.53 25.25 -7.53
N VAL A 104 -7.92 24.66 -6.50
CA VAL A 104 -7.22 23.37 -6.56
C VAL A 104 -8.22 22.21 -6.53
N LEU A 105 -9.31 22.34 -5.76
CA LEU A 105 -10.36 21.33 -5.65
C LEU A 105 -11.14 21.18 -6.95
N ASN A 106 -11.57 22.29 -7.55
CA ASN A 106 -12.35 22.29 -8.78
C ASN A 106 -11.62 21.63 -9.95
N GLU A 107 -10.30 21.79 -9.99
CA GLU A 107 -9.41 21.22 -11.01
C GLU A 107 -8.93 19.80 -10.67
N THR A 108 -9.33 19.24 -9.51
CA THR A 108 -9.01 17.88 -9.07
C THR A 108 -7.52 17.52 -9.10
N ILE A 109 -6.63 18.45 -8.73
CA ILE A 109 -5.17 18.31 -8.88
C ILE A 109 -4.60 17.06 -8.18
N LEU A 110 -5.26 16.55 -7.14
CA LEU A 110 -4.88 15.27 -6.51
C LEU A 110 -4.86 14.11 -7.52
N VAL A 111 -5.79 14.09 -8.48
CA VAL A 111 -5.85 13.09 -9.55
C VAL A 111 -4.61 13.21 -10.43
N ASP A 112 -4.24 14.42 -10.84
CA ASP A 112 -3.05 14.68 -11.66
C ASP A 112 -1.77 14.23 -10.94
N ILE A 113 -1.66 14.49 -9.63
CA ILE A 113 -0.54 14.04 -8.79
C ILE A 113 -0.48 12.51 -8.77
N VAL A 114 -1.58 11.83 -8.44
CA VAL A 114 -1.60 10.35 -8.40
C VAL A 114 -1.29 9.75 -9.76
N GLN A 115 -1.69 10.40 -10.86
CA GLN A 115 -1.45 9.93 -12.22
C GLN A 115 0.02 10.03 -12.58
N CYS A 116 0.65 11.17 -12.28
CA CYS A 116 2.07 11.39 -12.47
C CYS A 116 2.91 10.38 -11.67
N LEU A 117 2.47 10.01 -10.46
CA LEU A 117 3.15 9.05 -9.61
C LEU A 117 2.97 7.58 -10.03
N ALA A 118 1.96 7.25 -10.84
CA ALA A 118 1.64 5.88 -11.21
C ALA A 118 2.80 5.18 -11.95
N GLU A 119 3.39 5.85 -12.94
CA GLU A 119 4.48 5.30 -13.76
C GLU A 119 5.78 5.03 -12.96
N PRO A 120 6.36 5.98 -12.18
CA PRO A 120 7.57 5.70 -11.40
C PRO A 120 7.35 4.60 -10.37
N LEU A 121 6.15 4.52 -9.80
CA LEU A 121 5.80 3.50 -8.82
C LEU A 121 5.65 2.11 -9.45
N ALA A 122 5.03 2.01 -10.62
CA ALA A 122 4.91 0.76 -11.35
C ALA A 122 6.28 0.25 -11.84
N LEU A 123 7.16 1.16 -12.31
CA LEU A 123 8.50 0.81 -12.77
C LEU A 123 9.42 0.36 -11.65
N LYS A 124 9.31 0.94 -10.44
CA LYS A 124 10.09 0.63 -9.23
C LYS A 124 11.57 0.39 -9.54
N TYR A 125 12.01 -0.86 -9.69
CA TYR A 125 13.43 -1.18 -9.94
C TYR A 125 13.92 -0.81 -11.36
N HIS A 126 13.04 -0.66 -12.33
CA HIS A 126 13.37 -0.22 -13.69
C HIS A 126 13.45 1.30 -13.85
N CYS A 127 13.22 2.08 -12.79
CA CYS A 127 13.43 3.52 -12.85
C CYS A 127 14.89 3.86 -13.18
N PRO A 128 15.15 4.91 -13.98
CA PRO A 128 16.51 5.34 -14.31
C PRO A 128 17.39 5.61 -13.08
N ASN A 129 16.77 6.08 -11.99
CA ASN A 129 17.40 6.19 -10.68
C ASN A 129 16.50 5.57 -9.59
N GLN A 130 17.12 4.88 -8.63
CA GLN A 130 16.42 4.23 -7.53
C GLN A 130 15.85 5.21 -6.50
N SER A 131 16.35 6.44 -6.44
CA SER A 131 15.73 7.50 -5.62
C SER A 131 14.36 7.90 -6.16
N THR A 132 14.13 7.81 -7.47
CA THR A 132 12.91 8.32 -8.11
C THR A 132 11.66 7.62 -7.61
N TRP A 133 11.61 6.28 -7.60
CA TRP A 133 10.44 5.55 -7.10
C TRP A 133 10.27 5.70 -5.58
N LYS A 134 11.37 5.88 -4.82
CA LYS A 134 11.31 6.10 -3.36
C LYS A 134 10.72 7.46 -3.04
N ILE A 135 11.12 8.49 -3.78
CA ILE A 135 10.54 9.83 -3.67
C ILE A 135 9.08 9.79 -4.13
N ALA A 136 8.76 9.08 -5.20
CA ALA A 136 7.37 8.89 -5.65
C ALA A 136 6.49 8.23 -4.58
N ALA A 137 6.99 7.19 -3.90
CA ALA A 137 6.23 6.50 -2.85
C ALA A 137 5.98 7.40 -1.64
N THR A 138 7.03 8.07 -1.16
CA THR A 138 6.89 9.04 -0.06
C THR A 138 6.02 10.24 -0.44
N SER A 139 6.04 10.65 -1.71
CA SER A 139 5.18 11.71 -2.26
C SER A 139 3.72 11.28 -2.29
N LEU A 140 3.43 10.04 -2.72
CA LEU A 140 2.07 9.47 -2.70
C LEU A 140 1.52 9.44 -1.28
N ILE A 141 2.32 9.03 -0.30
CA ILE A 141 1.92 8.99 1.12
C ILE A 141 1.58 10.40 1.61
N LYS A 142 2.48 11.38 1.41
CA LYS A 142 2.26 12.76 1.86
C LYS A 142 1.07 13.43 1.18
N ALA A 143 0.97 13.32 -0.15
CA ALA A 143 -0.16 13.87 -0.91
C ALA A 143 -1.47 13.17 -0.52
N GLY A 144 -1.42 11.87 -0.26
CA GLY A 144 -2.56 11.08 0.21
C GLY A 144 -3.06 11.50 1.60
N GLN A 145 -2.16 11.69 2.57
CA GLN A 145 -2.52 12.14 3.92
C GLN A 145 -3.25 13.50 3.94
N VAL A 146 -2.90 14.40 3.01
CA VAL A 146 -3.57 15.70 2.91
C VAL A 146 -4.82 15.61 2.02
N GLY A 147 -4.70 14.94 0.86
CA GLY A 147 -5.71 14.96 -0.19
C GLY A 147 -6.86 13.98 -0.01
N LEU A 148 -6.64 12.80 0.57
CA LEU A 148 -7.68 11.78 0.74
C LEU A 148 -8.81 12.22 1.68
N PRO A 149 -8.54 12.87 2.84
CA PRO A 149 -9.59 13.43 3.67
C PRO A 149 -10.51 14.39 2.91
N ILE A 150 -9.91 15.27 2.10
CA ILE A 150 -10.63 16.28 1.31
C ILE A 150 -11.43 15.62 0.18
N ALA A 151 -10.80 14.74 -0.60
CA ALA A 151 -11.44 14.05 -1.71
C ALA A 151 -12.63 13.19 -1.27
N ARG A 152 -12.57 12.65 -0.05
CA ARG A 152 -13.65 11.87 0.54
C ARG A 152 -14.87 12.71 0.94
N GLU A 153 -14.70 14.00 1.24
CA GLU A 153 -15.85 14.89 1.46
C GLU A 153 -16.61 15.18 0.16
N GLN A 154 -15.93 15.07 -1.00
CA GLN A 154 -16.47 15.34 -2.33
C GLN A 154 -16.27 14.15 -3.28
N VAL A 155 -16.76 12.97 -2.88
CA VAL A 155 -16.52 11.69 -3.60
C VAL A 155 -16.89 11.73 -5.08
N GLU A 156 -17.96 12.45 -5.45
CA GLU A 156 -18.44 12.57 -6.82
C GLU A 156 -17.47 13.37 -7.71
N LEU A 157 -16.92 14.48 -7.18
CA LEU A 157 -15.95 15.31 -7.89
C LEU A 157 -14.65 14.52 -8.16
N PHE A 158 -14.23 13.71 -7.19
CA PHE A 158 -13.04 12.86 -7.28
C PHE A 158 -13.34 11.44 -7.77
N SER A 159 -14.39 11.23 -8.57
CA SER A 159 -14.79 9.89 -9.02
C SER A 159 -13.68 9.15 -9.81
N SER A 160 -12.85 9.88 -10.56
CA SER A 160 -11.69 9.36 -11.30
C SER A 160 -10.50 9.00 -10.39
N LEU A 161 -10.37 9.62 -9.22
CA LEU A 161 -9.27 9.41 -8.29
C LEU A 161 -9.22 7.96 -7.79
N TRP A 162 -10.36 7.41 -7.39
CA TRP A 162 -10.45 6.12 -6.70
C TRP A 162 -9.92 4.95 -7.53
N PRO A 163 -10.38 4.71 -8.78
CA PRO A 163 -9.83 3.62 -9.60
C PRO A 163 -8.33 3.81 -9.87
N GLN A 164 -7.89 5.04 -10.10
CA GLN A 164 -6.49 5.36 -10.38
C GLN A 164 -5.60 5.14 -9.16
N LEU A 165 -6.05 5.53 -7.97
CA LEU A 165 -5.32 5.29 -6.72
C LEU A 165 -5.15 3.79 -6.44
N ALA A 166 -6.21 3.00 -6.62
CA ALA A 166 -6.12 1.55 -6.46
C ALA A 166 -5.11 0.93 -7.43
N GLU A 167 -5.14 1.34 -8.70
CA GLU A 167 -4.20 0.88 -9.73
C GLU A 167 -2.75 1.28 -9.42
N THR A 168 -2.52 2.53 -8.98
CA THR A 168 -1.19 3.00 -8.56
C THR A 168 -0.64 2.21 -7.37
N ILE A 169 -1.47 1.95 -6.35
CA ILE A 169 -1.07 1.17 -5.17
C ILE A 169 -0.78 -0.28 -5.58
N GLU A 170 -1.64 -0.90 -6.38
CA GLU A 170 -1.46 -2.28 -6.86
C GLU A 170 -0.18 -2.42 -7.69
N GLY A 171 0.02 -1.51 -8.65
CA GLY A 171 1.20 -1.48 -9.51
C GLY A 171 2.51 -1.28 -8.74
N PHE A 172 2.48 -0.53 -7.65
CA PHE A 172 3.63 -0.36 -6.76
C PHE A 172 3.94 -1.60 -5.91
N LEU A 173 2.92 -2.11 -5.21
CA LEU A 173 3.08 -3.19 -4.24
C LEU A 173 3.41 -4.51 -4.92
N PHE A 174 2.86 -4.75 -6.11
CA PHE A 174 3.02 -5.99 -6.88
C PHE A 174 3.70 -5.78 -8.22
N SER A 175 4.57 -4.77 -8.31
CA SER A 175 5.38 -4.50 -9.52
C SER A 175 6.10 -5.76 -9.98
N THR A 176 6.08 -6.00 -11.29
CA THR A 176 6.83 -7.07 -11.97
C THR A 176 8.30 -6.70 -12.22
N SER A 177 8.71 -5.49 -11.84
CA SER A 177 10.08 -5.05 -12.00
C SER A 177 11.04 -5.89 -11.15
N LYS A 178 12.18 -6.25 -11.74
CA LYS A 178 13.25 -6.98 -11.04
C LYS A 178 14.47 -6.08 -10.94
N SER A 179 15.10 -6.07 -9.77
CA SER A 179 16.36 -5.35 -9.60
C SER A 179 17.44 -6.00 -10.47
N VAL A 180 18.16 -5.18 -11.23
CA VAL A 180 19.27 -5.62 -12.10
C VAL A 180 20.39 -6.25 -11.27
N HIS A 181 20.58 -5.77 -10.04
CA HIS A 181 21.51 -6.34 -9.07
C HIS A 181 20.75 -6.97 -7.89
N PRO A 182 21.19 -8.14 -7.38
CA PRO A 182 20.56 -8.75 -6.22
C PRO A 182 20.70 -7.81 -5.01
N LEU A 183 19.56 -7.50 -4.38
CA LEU A 183 19.50 -6.61 -3.23
C LEU A 183 20.01 -7.32 -1.97
N ASN A 184 20.81 -6.62 -1.17
CA ASN A 184 21.21 -7.15 0.14
C ASN A 184 20.02 -7.18 1.12
N ALA A 185 20.19 -7.85 2.27
CA ALA A 185 19.11 -8.02 3.25
C ALA A 185 18.58 -6.68 3.81
N ASP A 186 19.46 -5.71 4.04
CA ASP A 186 19.08 -4.40 4.59
C ASP A 186 18.38 -3.51 3.57
N GLU A 187 18.75 -3.59 2.29
CA GLU A 187 18.05 -2.94 1.19
C GLU A 187 16.65 -3.50 1.00
N ARG A 188 16.51 -4.83 1.07
CA ARG A 188 15.20 -5.48 1.00
C ARG A 188 14.28 -5.02 2.13
N LYS A 189 14.77 -5.00 3.37
CA LYS A 189 14.03 -4.48 4.53
C LYS A 189 13.63 -3.01 4.36
N ARG A 190 14.54 -2.17 3.84
CA ARG A 190 14.24 -0.75 3.58
C ARG A 190 13.19 -0.58 2.49
N HIS A 191 13.24 -1.39 1.43
CA HIS A 191 12.24 -1.34 0.36
C HIS A 191 10.88 -1.85 0.86
N GLU A 192 10.87 -2.95 1.62
CA GLU A 192 9.69 -3.47 2.29
C GLU A 192 9.07 -2.45 3.26
N PHE A 193 9.89 -1.73 4.02
CA PHE A 193 9.42 -0.68 4.92
C PHE A 193 8.62 0.39 4.15
N VAL A 194 9.08 0.81 2.97
CA VAL A 194 8.33 1.75 2.12
C VAL A 194 7.00 1.16 1.67
N ASP A 195 6.96 -0.13 1.34
CA ASP A 195 5.72 -0.83 0.99
C ASP A 195 4.73 -0.85 2.16
N CYS A 196 5.21 -1.11 3.38
CA CYS A 196 4.41 -1.07 4.61
C CYS A 196 3.81 0.32 4.85
N LEU A 197 4.55 1.40 4.57
CA LEU A 197 4.02 2.76 4.73
C LEU A 197 2.82 3.05 3.81
N VAL A 198 2.78 2.47 2.61
CA VAL A 198 1.62 2.59 1.71
C VAL A 198 0.42 1.83 2.27
N ILE A 199 0.64 0.67 2.89
CA ILE A 199 -0.46 -0.04 3.57
C ILE A 199 -0.94 0.73 4.80
N GLU A 200 -0.05 1.38 5.55
CA GLU A 200 -0.44 2.23 6.67
C GLU A 200 -1.25 3.45 6.19
N LEU A 201 -0.97 4.01 5.01
CA LEU A 201 -1.84 5.01 4.39
C LEU A 201 -3.26 4.43 4.15
N ILE A 202 -3.36 3.23 3.59
CA ILE A 202 -4.66 2.55 3.39
C ILE A 202 -5.38 2.36 4.73
N ARG A 203 -4.66 1.85 5.73
CA ARG A 203 -5.19 1.56 7.07
C ARG A 203 -5.71 2.79 7.78
N ASN A 204 -5.06 3.94 7.62
CA ASN A 204 -5.39 5.16 8.36
C ASN A 204 -6.36 6.07 7.59
N GLU A 205 -6.22 6.19 6.27
CA GLU A 205 -6.98 7.16 5.46
C GLU A 205 -8.10 6.54 4.61
N ILE A 206 -8.13 5.21 4.43
CA ILE A 206 -9.11 4.54 3.55
C ILE A 206 -10.05 3.64 4.35
N LEU A 207 -9.49 2.68 5.10
CA LEU A 207 -10.30 1.64 5.77
C LEU A 207 -11.30 2.17 6.82
N PRO A 208 -10.97 3.15 7.68
CA PRO A 208 -11.91 3.68 8.69
C PRO A 208 -13.15 4.35 8.07
N TYR A 209 -13.10 4.57 6.76
CA TYR A 209 -13.99 5.40 6.01
C TYR A 209 -14.68 4.67 4.87
N ALA A 210 -14.56 3.34 4.82
CA ALA A 210 -15.08 2.46 3.78
C ALA A 210 -16.56 2.71 3.43
N GLY A 211 -17.40 3.07 4.41
CA GLY A 211 -18.82 3.33 4.18
C GLY A 211 -19.14 4.58 3.33
N ARG A 212 -18.19 5.51 3.14
CA ARG A 212 -18.36 6.70 2.30
C ARG A 212 -17.71 6.57 0.92
N LEU A 213 -16.89 5.54 0.70
CA LEU A 213 -16.10 5.38 -0.51
C LEU A 213 -16.82 4.48 -1.54
N PRO A 214 -16.49 4.59 -2.84
CA PRO A 214 -17.08 3.73 -3.86
C PRO A 214 -16.85 2.24 -3.58
N ARG A 215 -17.89 1.42 -3.73
CA ARG A 215 -17.82 -0.02 -3.42
C ARG A 215 -16.81 -0.77 -4.28
N ASP A 216 -16.70 -0.39 -5.55
CA ASP A 216 -15.76 -1.04 -6.48
C ASP A 216 -14.32 -0.73 -6.11
N PHE A 217 -14.04 0.50 -5.64
CA PHE A 217 -12.75 0.88 -5.09
C PHE A 217 -12.42 0.05 -3.84
N MET A 218 -13.35 -0.02 -2.88
CA MET A 218 -13.14 -0.81 -1.66
C MET A 218 -12.92 -2.30 -1.95
N ARG A 219 -13.60 -2.86 -2.96
CA ARG A 219 -13.36 -4.24 -3.40
C ARG A 219 -11.93 -4.44 -3.91
N ARG A 220 -11.39 -3.50 -4.69
CA ARG A 220 -9.98 -3.55 -5.15
C ARG A 220 -9.00 -3.40 -3.99
N ILE A 221 -9.26 -2.50 -3.03
CA ILE A 221 -8.41 -2.36 -1.84
C ILE A 221 -8.37 -3.65 -1.01
N ILE A 222 -9.52 -4.31 -0.82
CA ILE A 222 -9.58 -5.60 -0.13
C ILE A 222 -8.79 -6.66 -0.89
N ASP A 223 -8.90 -6.71 -2.22
CA ASP A 223 -8.13 -7.65 -3.04
C ASP A 223 -6.62 -7.41 -2.93
N ILE A 224 -6.18 -6.15 -2.96
CA ILE A 224 -4.78 -5.75 -2.73
C ILE A 224 -4.29 -6.24 -1.36
N LEU A 225 -5.06 -6.03 -0.29
CA LEU A 225 -4.67 -6.47 1.06
C LEU A 225 -4.67 -8.01 1.20
N ASN A 226 -5.62 -8.70 0.58
CA ASN A 226 -5.65 -10.16 0.53
C ASN A 226 -4.47 -10.74 -0.25
N ARG A 227 -4.09 -10.11 -1.36
CA ARG A 227 -2.91 -10.47 -2.15
C ARG A 227 -1.60 -10.13 -1.43
N GLY A 228 -1.57 -9.07 -0.62
CA GLY A 228 -0.40 -8.69 0.18
C GLY A 228 -0.19 -9.57 1.41
N SER A 229 -1.28 -10.08 2.00
CA SER A 229 -1.24 -10.94 3.20
C SER A 229 -0.84 -12.38 2.95
N ILE A 230 -0.95 -12.86 1.70
CA ILE A 230 -0.44 -14.16 1.28
C ILE A 230 0.67 -13.88 0.27
N ASN A 231 1.92 -14.28 0.58
CA ASN A 231 3.06 -14.12 -0.32
C ASN A 231 2.92 -15.00 -1.60
N THR A 232 1.92 -14.76 -2.45
CA THR A 232 1.74 -15.48 -3.71
C THR A 232 2.65 -14.87 -4.77
N MET A 233 3.83 -15.43 -4.93
CA MET A 233 4.65 -15.22 -6.12
C MET A 233 4.33 -16.27 -7.18
N ASP A 234 4.50 -15.87 -8.44
CA ASP A 234 4.35 -16.73 -9.62
C ASP A 234 5.45 -17.79 -9.66
N ALA A 235 5.11 -18.99 -10.12
CA ALA A 235 5.91 -20.20 -9.99
C ALA A 235 7.15 -20.29 -10.93
N ASN A 236 7.64 -19.14 -11.39
CA ASN A 236 8.68 -19.03 -12.42
C ASN A 236 9.99 -18.44 -11.86
N ASP A 237 10.14 -18.35 -10.54
CA ASP A 237 11.23 -17.63 -9.86
C ASP A 237 12.19 -18.59 -9.14
N LEU A 238 12.73 -19.55 -9.91
CA LEU A 238 13.66 -20.60 -9.47
C LEU A 238 15.00 -20.11 -8.87
N MET A 239 15.33 -18.82 -9.01
CA MET A 239 16.56 -18.20 -8.48
C MET A 239 16.32 -17.31 -7.24
N ALA A 240 15.09 -17.30 -6.72
CA ALA A 240 14.66 -16.40 -5.67
C ALA A 240 14.88 -16.95 -4.25
N SER A 241 15.59 -18.07 -4.07
CA SER A 241 15.76 -18.74 -2.76
C SER A 241 16.31 -17.83 -1.65
N ASP A 242 17.16 -16.86 -1.98
CA ASP A 242 17.69 -15.87 -1.01
C ASP A 242 16.81 -14.63 -0.83
N SER A 243 15.84 -14.42 -1.73
CA SER A 243 14.82 -13.38 -1.61
C SER A 243 13.72 -13.73 -0.58
N PHE A 244 13.72 -14.98 -0.08
CA PHE A 244 12.71 -15.57 0.81
C PHE A 244 12.81 -15.21 2.29
N GLN A 245 13.62 -14.22 2.66
CA GLN A 245 13.14 -13.26 3.68
C GLN A 245 12.08 -12.39 3.01
N GLN A 246 10.98 -13.08 2.69
CA GLN A 246 9.75 -12.63 2.08
C GLN A 246 9.22 -11.45 2.85
N ARG A 247 8.40 -10.62 2.20
CA ARG A 247 7.85 -9.39 2.77
C ARG A 247 6.88 -9.69 3.92
N ALA A 248 7.41 -10.21 5.02
CA ALA A 248 6.71 -10.71 6.17
C ALA A 248 6.14 -9.55 6.99
N ASP A 249 6.85 -8.42 7.03
CA ASP A 249 6.34 -7.18 7.60
C ASP A 249 5.20 -6.66 6.74
N LEU A 250 5.32 -6.69 5.41
CA LEU A 250 4.21 -6.30 4.53
C LEU A 250 2.99 -7.22 4.73
N SER A 251 3.21 -8.52 4.76
CA SER A 251 2.14 -9.52 4.95
C SER A 251 1.42 -9.28 6.27
N ARG A 252 2.18 -9.03 7.33
CA ARG A 252 1.66 -8.70 8.66
C ARG A 252 0.88 -7.38 8.66
N VAL A 253 1.40 -6.33 8.06
CA VAL A 253 0.74 -5.01 8.03
C VAL A 253 -0.54 -5.05 7.18
N CYS A 254 -0.54 -5.76 6.03
CA CYS A 254 -1.75 -6.00 5.23
C CYS A 254 -2.81 -6.73 6.04
N PHE A 255 -2.37 -7.72 6.82
CA PHE A 255 -3.22 -8.53 7.66
C PHE A 255 -3.82 -7.72 8.83
N ASP A 256 -2.99 -6.93 9.53
CA ASP A 256 -3.42 -6.03 10.58
C ASP A 256 -4.40 -4.96 10.06
N ALA A 257 -4.21 -4.49 8.83
CA ALA A 257 -5.13 -3.58 8.15
C ALA A 257 -6.49 -4.25 7.90
N LEU A 258 -6.54 -5.47 7.35
CA LEU A 258 -7.78 -6.23 7.17
C LEU A 258 -8.53 -6.44 8.50
N LEU A 259 -7.80 -6.77 9.57
CA LEU A 259 -8.39 -6.91 10.89
C LEU A 259 -8.97 -5.59 11.40
N SER A 260 -8.27 -4.46 11.21
CA SER A 260 -8.77 -3.14 11.62
C SER A 260 -10.10 -2.77 10.97
N MET A 261 -10.33 -3.13 9.70
CA MET A 261 -11.61 -2.90 9.00
C MET A 261 -12.77 -3.70 9.61
N SER A 262 -12.51 -4.91 10.11
CA SER A 262 -13.53 -5.67 10.83
C SER A 262 -13.85 -5.08 12.21
N ARG A 263 -12.97 -4.23 12.74
CA ARG A 263 -13.01 -3.69 14.11
C ARG A 263 -13.58 -2.28 14.22
N THR A 264 -13.60 -1.49 13.14
CA THR A 264 -14.02 -0.08 13.21
C THR A 264 -15.52 0.07 13.43
N ASP A 265 -15.94 0.12 14.69
CA ASP A 265 -17.06 0.98 15.08
C ASP A 265 -16.63 2.43 14.81
N SER A 266 -17.48 3.21 14.12
CA SER A 266 -17.18 4.59 13.78
C SER A 266 -16.84 5.44 15.02
N PRO A 267 -15.84 6.32 14.99
CA PRO A 267 -15.69 7.34 16.03
C PRO A 267 -16.86 8.32 15.88
N ASP A 268 -17.85 8.23 16.79
CA ASP A 268 -18.77 9.32 17.04
C ASP A 268 -17.93 10.50 17.52
N ILE A 269 -17.79 11.51 16.66
CA ILE A 269 -17.27 12.83 17.05
C ILE A 269 -18.31 13.43 18.00
N SER A 270 -18.19 13.09 19.28
CA SER A 270 -18.90 13.71 20.39
C SER A 270 -18.38 15.13 20.58
N VAL A 271 -18.95 16.07 19.82
CA VAL A 271 -18.90 17.48 20.19
C VAL A 271 -19.79 17.65 21.41
N LYS A 272 -19.16 17.79 22.59
CA LYS A 272 -19.82 18.27 23.81
C LYS A 272 -20.37 19.68 23.54
N GLY A 273 -21.68 19.83 23.48
CA GLY A 273 -22.33 21.14 23.34
C GLY A 273 -23.86 21.09 23.24
N ALA A 274 -24.51 21.08 24.40
CA ALA A 274 -25.84 21.60 24.71
C ALA A 274 -27.03 21.42 23.71
N SER A 275 -28.00 20.63 24.18
CA SER A 275 -29.46 20.85 24.14
C SER A 275 -30.27 20.69 22.84
N SER A 276 -31.41 19.99 23.02
CA SER A 276 -32.67 20.00 22.27
C SER A 276 -32.89 18.97 21.15
N THR A 277 -33.61 17.90 21.55
CA THR A 277 -34.85 17.34 20.95
C THR A 277 -34.99 17.16 19.43
N LEU A 278 -35.26 15.90 19.07
CA LEU A 278 -35.96 15.40 17.87
C LEU A 278 -35.35 15.71 16.50
N ASP A 279 -34.58 14.74 15.98
CA ASP A 279 -34.93 14.08 14.71
C ASP A 279 -34.04 12.83 14.48
N LYS A 280 -34.57 11.65 14.85
CA LYS A 280 -33.98 10.36 14.45
C LYS A 280 -34.28 10.11 12.96
N ARG A 281 -33.49 10.69 12.06
CA ARG A 281 -33.44 10.29 10.64
C ARG A 281 -32.12 9.58 10.31
N LYS A 282 -32.18 8.24 10.38
CA LYS A 282 -31.58 7.28 9.43
C LYS A 282 -30.06 7.41 9.15
N GLY A 283 -29.21 7.07 10.12
CA GLY A 283 -27.74 6.97 9.97
C GLY A 283 -27.12 5.56 9.99
N SER A 284 -27.90 4.49 10.12
CA SER A 284 -27.39 3.14 10.47
C SER A 284 -26.81 2.30 9.31
N LYS A 285 -26.77 2.78 8.06
CA LYS A 285 -26.41 1.92 6.90
C LYS A 285 -24.92 1.87 6.55
N SER A 286 -24.11 2.82 7.02
CA SER A 286 -22.70 2.91 6.61
C SER A 286 -21.75 2.04 7.44
N SER A 287 -22.05 1.82 8.73
CA SER A 287 -21.24 0.97 9.61
C SER A 287 -21.37 -0.50 9.22
N ASP A 288 -22.61 -0.98 9.05
CA ASP A 288 -22.91 -2.37 8.66
C ASP A 288 -22.21 -2.78 7.36
N THR A 289 -22.11 -1.87 6.39
CA THR A 289 -21.42 -2.16 5.13
C THR A 289 -19.93 -2.35 5.29
N ALA A 290 -19.26 -1.53 6.13
CA ALA A 290 -17.82 -1.64 6.35
C ALA A 290 -17.48 -2.93 7.13
N HIS A 291 -18.25 -3.25 8.17
CA HIS A 291 -18.10 -4.49 8.91
C HIS A 291 -18.39 -5.74 8.05
N SER A 292 -19.45 -5.71 7.22
CA SER A 292 -19.77 -6.80 6.29
C SER A 292 -18.66 -7.04 5.26
N LEU A 293 -18.07 -5.96 4.73
CA LEU A 293 -16.94 -6.03 3.81
C LEU A 293 -15.69 -6.61 4.48
N GLY A 294 -15.36 -6.17 5.70
CA GLY A 294 -14.23 -6.70 6.47
C GLY A 294 -14.38 -8.19 6.80
N ALA A 295 -15.57 -8.61 7.27
CA ALA A 295 -15.85 -10.03 7.54
C ALA A 295 -15.75 -10.90 6.27
N THR A 296 -16.25 -10.38 5.13
CA THR A 296 -16.16 -11.08 3.83
C THR A 296 -14.72 -11.16 3.35
N ALA A 297 -13.93 -10.11 3.53
CA ALA A 297 -12.51 -10.07 3.17
C ALA A 297 -11.72 -11.16 3.92
N ILE A 298 -11.91 -11.26 5.24
CA ILE A 298 -11.21 -12.24 6.06
C ILE A 298 -11.71 -13.67 5.75
N ALA A 299 -13.00 -13.87 5.49
CA ALA A 299 -13.52 -15.17 5.05
C ALA A 299 -12.91 -15.61 3.71
N SER A 300 -12.75 -14.67 2.75
CA SER A 300 -12.08 -14.92 1.48
C SER A 300 -10.60 -15.28 1.69
N LEU A 301 -9.91 -14.56 2.59
CA LEU A 301 -8.52 -14.85 2.95
C LEU A 301 -8.37 -16.26 3.55
N LEU A 302 -9.20 -16.62 4.53
CA LEU A 302 -9.19 -17.93 5.17
C LEU A 302 -9.53 -19.06 4.19
N SER A 303 -10.46 -18.83 3.26
CA SER A 303 -10.75 -19.77 2.17
C SER A 303 -9.53 -20.01 1.28
N ARG A 304 -8.81 -18.95 0.93
CA ARG A 304 -7.57 -19.04 0.14
C ARG A 304 -6.46 -19.75 0.93
N CYS A 305 -6.28 -19.44 2.21
CA CYS A 305 -5.38 -20.18 3.11
C CYS A 305 -5.70 -21.69 3.09
N LYS A 306 -6.98 -22.06 3.25
CA LYS A 306 -7.41 -23.46 3.18
C LYS A 306 -7.08 -24.12 1.85
N GLN A 307 -7.26 -23.42 0.73
CA GLN A 307 -6.94 -23.93 -0.60
C GLN A 307 -5.44 -24.21 -0.75
N VAL A 308 -4.57 -23.29 -0.32
CA VAL A 308 -3.11 -23.48 -0.37
C VAL A 308 -2.69 -24.68 0.47
N LEU A 309 -3.16 -24.78 1.72
CA LEU A 309 -2.84 -25.89 2.62
C LEU A 309 -3.28 -27.24 2.03
N ASN A 310 -4.52 -27.32 1.52
CA ASN A 310 -5.03 -28.56 0.92
C ASN A 310 -4.29 -28.92 -0.37
N LYS A 311 -3.88 -27.93 -1.17
CA LYS A 311 -3.11 -28.17 -2.39
C LYS A 311 -1.73 -28.70 -2.06
N TYR A 312 -1.02 -28.09 -1.12
CA TYR A 312 0.27 -28.57 -0.65
C TYR A 312 0.19 -30.01 -0.11
N ALA A 313 -0.82 -30.31 0.71
CA ALA A 313 -1.04 -31.67 1.22
C ALA A 313 -1.22 -32.71 0.10
N LYS A 314 -1.99 -32.37 -0.94
CA LYS A 314 -2.19 -33.24 -2.12
C LYS A 314 -0.92 -33.39 -2.96
N ASP A 315 -0.21 -32.29 -3.17
CA ASP A 315 1.00 -32.26 -3.99
C ASP A 315 2.11 -33.10 -3.33
N GLU A 316 2.30 -33.02 -2.00
CA GLU A 316 3.24 -33.88 -1.24
C GLU A 316 2.83 -35.36 -1.26
N GLN A 317 1.52 -35.65 -1.18
CA GLN A 317 1.02 -37.02 -1.26
C GLN A 317 1.23 -37.64 -2.66
N GLY A 318 1.23 -36.82 -3.70
CA GLY A 318 1.46 -37.23 -5.09
C GLY A 318 2.93 -37.20 -5.53
N SER A 319 3.80 -36.44 -4.87
CA SER A 319 5.20 -36.24 -5.27
C SER A 319 6.15 -37.37 -4.87
N GLY A 320 5.73 -38.27 -3.96
CA GLY A 320 6.54 -39.39 -3.51
C GLY A 320 7.81 -38.94 -2.79
N HIS A 321 8.99 -39.40 -3.22
CA HIS A 321 10.29 -39.06 -2.61
C HIS A 321 10.89 -37.73 -3.10
N PHE A 322 10.27 -37.04 -4.06
CA PHE A 322 10.79 -35.78 -4.57
C PHE A 322 10.26 -34.60 -3.76
N ARG A 323 11.17 -33.74 -3.29
CA ARG A 323 10.81 -32.49 -2.62
C ARG A 323 10.02 -31.59 -3.58
N LEU A 324 8.93 -31.00 -3.07
CA LEU A 324 8.19 -29.99 -3.82
C LEU A 324 9.04 -28.75 -4.11
N PRO A 325 8.69 -27.97 -5.14
CA PRO A 325 9.33 -26.69 -5.43
C PRO A 325 9.33 -25.77 -4.20
N GLN A 326 10.45 -25.09 -3.96
CA GLN A 326 10.62 -24.20 -2.79
C GLN A 326 9.49 -23.17 -2.69
N GLU A 327 8.99 -22.66 -3.82
CA GLU A 327 7.87 -21.72 -3.86
C GLU A 327 6.62 -22.26 -3.16
N ARG A 328 6.29 -23.55 -3.32
CA ARG A 328 5.13 -24.19 -2.68
C ARG A 328 5.34 -24.37 -1.18
N ILE A 329 6.55 -24.72 -0.79
CA ILE A 329 6.96 -24.84 0.62
C ILE A 329 6.81 -23.48 1.31
N PHE A 330 7.31 -22.43 0.69
CA PHE A 330 7.26 -21.09 1.26
C PHE A 330 5.86 -20.45 1.22
N GLU A 331 5.06 -20.69 0.19
CA GLU A 331 3.64 -20.29 0.15
C GLU A 331 2.89 -20.89 1.35
N THR A 332 3.15 -22.17 1.65
CA THR A 332 2.57 -22.88 2.79
C THR A 332 3.04 -22.31 4.13
N ILE A 333 4.34 -22.06 4.30
CA ILE A 333 4.89 -21.41 5.51
C ILE A 333 4.26 -20.02 5.72
N SER A 334 4.10 -19.24 4.66
CA SER A 334 3.47 -17.92 4.71
C SER A 334 2.03 -18.01 5.18
N VAL A 335 1.26 -18.99 4.67
CA VAL A 335 -0.13 -19.22 5.10
C VAL A 335 -0.19 -19.65 6.56
N LEU A 336 0.67 -20.57 7.00
CA LEU A 336 0.72 -21.02 8.40
C LEU A 336 1.03 -19.86 9.35
N ARG A 337 2.00 -19.00 9.00
CA ARG A 337 2.32 -17.77 9.77
C ARG A 337 1.18 -16.76 9.78
N ALA A 338 0.49 -16.58 8.66
CA ALA A 338 -0.69 -15.71 8.58
C ALA A 338 -1.81 -16.22 9.51
N VAL A 339 -2.06 -17.53 9.55
CA VAL A 339 -3.03 -18.15 10.46
C VAL A 339 -2.64 -17.95 11.93
N SER A 340 -1.37 -18.15 12.31
CA SER A 340 -0.90 -17.84 13.67
C SER A 340 -1.12 -16.37 14.03
N THR A 341 -0.75 -15.45 13.13
CA THR A 341 -0.90 -14.00 13.34
C THR A 341 -2.38 -13.62 13.49
N LEU A 342 -3.28 -14.27 12.74
CA LEU A 342 -4.72 -14.09 12.87
C LEU A 342 -5.21 -14.50 14.25
N ILE A 343 -4.79 -15.67 14.71
CA ILE A 343 -5.20 -16.19 16.02
C ILE A 343 -4.67 -15.29 17.14
N ASP A 344 -3.41 -14.87 17.07
CA ASP A 344 -2.81 -13.94 18.04
C ASP A 344 -3.51 -12.57 18.02
N GLY A 345 -3.86 -12.08 16.82
CA GLY A 345 -4.60 -10.85 16.61
C GLY A 345 -6.03 -10.90 17.16
N LEU A 346 -6.67 -12.07 17.17
CA LEU A 346 -7.95 -12.30 17.85
C LEU A 346 -7.77 -12.38 19.37
N ALA A 347 -6.71 -13.02 19.84
CA ALA A 347 -6.46 -13.23 21.26
C ALA A 347 -6.15 -11.94 22.03
N LYS A 348 -5.31 -11.07 21.45
CA LYS A 348 -4.90 -9.81 22.10
C LYS A 348 -6.03 -8.81 22.28
N HIS A 349 -7.15 -8.99 21.56
CA HIS A 349 -8.25 -8.03 21.52
C HIS A 349 -9.62 -8.70 21.77
N GLY A 350 -9.62 -9.92 22.31
CA GLY A 350 -10.82 -10.72 22.56
C GLY A 350 -11.76 -10.17 23.65
N SER A 351 -11.37 -9.12 24.37
CA SER A 351 -12.21 -8.47 25.40
C SER A 351 -13.14 -7.38 24.86
N ASP A 352 -12.85 -6.80 23.69
CA ASP A 352 -13.40 -5.47 23.36
C ASP A 352 -14.48 -5.44 22.27
N ILE A 353 -14.95 -6.60 21.75
CA ILE A 353 -15.90 -6.58 20.62
C ILE A 353 -17.01 -7.63 20.78
N VAL A 354 -18.22 -7.11 20.91
CA VAL A 354 -19.48 -7.85 21.12
C VAL A 354 -19.86 -8.70 19.89
N ASN A 355 -19.70 -10.02 20.05
CA ASN A 355 -20.61 -11.13 19.70
C ASN A 355 -21.05 -11.44 18.25
N SER A 356 -20.84 -10.63 17.20
CA SER A 356 -21.31 -11.02 15.84
C SER A 356 -20.19 -11.43 14.88
N SER A 357 -19.19 -10.57 14.68
CA SER A 357 -18.07 -10.81 13.74
C SER A 357 -17.08 -11.87 14.25
N HIS A 358 -16.93 -11.97 15.58
CA HIS A 358 -16.11 -13.02 16.20
C HIS A 358 -16.66 -14.41 15.93
N SER A 359 -17.99 -14.60 15.88
CA SER A 359 -18.59 -15.92 15.67
C SER A 359 -18.29 -16.47 14.28
N THR A 360 -18.37 -15.63 13.24
CA THR A 360 -18.09 -16.06 11.86
C THR A 360 -16.60 -16.31 11.66
N LEU A 361 -15.71 -15.42 12.10
CA LEU A 361 -14.26 -15.61 12.01
C LEU A 361 -13.80 -16.85 12.77
N TYR A 362 -14.32 -17.03 13.99
CA TYR A 362 -14.07 -18.21 14.81
C TYR A 362 -14.53 -19.49 14.09
N ALA A 363 -15.75 -19.50 13.54
CA ALA A 363 -16.25 -20.65 12.79
C ALA A 363 -15.37 -21.00 11.57
N HIS A 364 -14.87 -19.99 10.83
CA HIS A 364 -13.96 -20.23 9.71
C HIS A 364 -12.59 -20.76 10.15
N LEU A 365 -12.05 -20.31 11.30
CA LEU A 365 -10.81 -20.85 11.87
C LEU A 365 -10.98 -22.27 12.37
N VAL A 366 -12.06 -22.55 13.10
CA VAL A 366 -12.40 -23.92 13.50
C VAL A 366 -12.54 -24.82 12.27
N GLY A 367 -13.15 -24.31 11.19
CA GLY A 367 -13.24 -25.02 9.90
C GLY A 367 -11.92 -25.18 9.13
N LEU A 368 -10.86 -24.45 9.52
CA LEU A 368 -9.50 -24.55 8.98
C LEU A 368 -8.65 -25.56 9.75
N HIS A 369 -8.92 -25.77 11.05
CA HIS A 369 -8.18 -26.70 11.90
C HIS A 369 -8.03 -28.12 11.29
N PRO A 370 -9.08 -28.75 10.71
CA PRO A 370 -8.91 -30.06 10.06
C PRO A 370 -7.88 -30.06 8.93
N SER A 371 -7.80 -28.99 8.14
CA SER A 371 -6.81 -28.86 7.07
C SER A 371 -5.38 -28.75 7.62
N LEU A 372 -5.18 -28.15 8.79
CA LEU A 372 -3.88 -28.12 9.47
C LEU A 372 -3.49 -29.50 10.00
N VAL A 373 -4.42 -30.24 10.59
CA VAL A 373 -4.15 -31.60 11.08
C VAL A 373 -3.82 -32.55 9.92
N GLN A 374 -4.49 -32.38 8.77
CA GLN A 374 -4.22 -33.17 7.56
C GLN A 374 -2.83 -32.91 6.96
N LEU A 375 -2.17 -31.80 7.31
CA LEU A 375 -0.81 -31.50 6.87
C LEU A 375 0.27 -32.25 7.66
N ILE A 376 -0.03 -32.73 8.87
CA ILE A 376 0.96 -33.38 9.76
C ILE A 376 1.76 -34.50 9.05
N PRO A 377 1.14 -35.42 8.28
CA PRO A 377 1.88 -36.45 7.57
C PRO A 377 2.78 -35.88 6.47
N SER A 378 2.32 -34.84 5.77
CA SER A 378 3.00 -34.21 4.63
C SER A 378 4.19 -33.33 5.04
N CYS A 379 4.23 -32.83 6.28
CA CYS A 379 5.29 -31.91 6.74
C CYS A 379 6.58 -32.58 7.22
N ARG A 380 6.62 -33.92 7.35
CA ARG A 380 7.79 -34.65 7.89
C ARG A 380 9.05 -34.53 7.02
N GLY A 381 8.91 -34.12 5.76
CA GLY A 381 10.02 -33.92 4.82
C GLY A 381 10.74 -32.58 4.96
N ASP A 382 10.11 -31.58 5.61
CA ASP A 382 10.64 -30.22 5.70
C ASP A 382 10.44 -29.59 7.09
N GLN A 383 11.56 -29.42 7.80
CA GLN A 383 11.61 -28.90 9.17
C GLN A 383 11.02 -27.48 9.29
N GLN A 384 11.09 -26.64 8.24
CA GLN A 384 10.55 -25.29 8.31
C GLN A 384 9.03 -25.28 8.28
N VAL A 385 8.43 -26.14 7.46
CA VAL A 385 6.97 -26.30 7.39
C VAL A 385 6.45 -26.93 8.68
N GLU A 386 7.16 -27.94 9.21
CA GLU A 386 6.82 -28.58 10.48
C GLU A 386 6.79 -27.57 11.64
N LEU A 387 7.83 -26.73 11.78
CA LEU A 387 7.88 -25.69 12.82
C LEU A 387 6.77 -24.64 12.67
N ALA A 388 6.48 -24.22 11.44
CA ALA A 388 5.40 -23.28 11.16
C ALA A 388 4.02 -23.90 11.48
N LEU A 389 3.83 -25.19 11.16
CA LEU A 389 2.61 -25.93 11.46
C LEU A 389 2.43 -26.12 12.97
N MET A 390 3.49 -26.49 13.69
CA MET A 390 3.46 -26.57 15.15
C MET A 390 3.08 -25.23 15.79
N THR A 391 3.64 -24.13 15.30
CA THR A 391 3.33 -22.79 15.81
C THR A 391 1.86 -22.44 15.53
N ALA A 392 1.36 -22.72 14.32
CA ALA A 392 -0.04 -22.53 13.98
C ALA A 392 -0.98 -23.35 14.86
N LEU A 393 -0.71 -24.64 15.06
CA LEU A 393 -1.50 -25.52 15.92
C LEU A 393 -1.47 -25.07 17.39
N ASN A 394 -0.30 -24.66 17.89
CA ASN A 394 -0.18 -24.13 19.25
C ASN A 394 -0.99 -22.83 19.42
N SER A 395 -1.05 -21.96 18.41
CA SER A 395 -1.91 -20.76 18.46
C SER A 395 -3.40 -21.12 18.69
N TYR A 396 -3.90 -22.27 18.20
CA TYR A 396 -5.29 -22.68 18.46
C TYR A 396 -5.59 -22.94 19.94
N GLN A 397 -4.59 -23.22 20.78
CA GLN A 397 -4.77 -23.26 22.24
C GLN A 397 -5.34 -21.93 22.75
N THR A 398 -4.87 -20.82 22.20
CA THR A 398 -5.35 -19.47 22.56
C THR A 398 -6.82 -19.28 22.20
N LEU A 399 -7.27 -19.82 21.05
CA LEU A 399 -8.70 -19.81 20.67
C LEU A 399 -9.57 -20.62 21.64
N LEU A 400 -9.07 -21.76 22.13
CA LEU A 400 -9.78 -22.58 23.10
C LEU A 400 -9.90 -21.87 24.46
N LEU A 401 -8.86 -21.16 24.88
CA LEU A 401 -8.85 -20.39 26.12
C LEU A 401 -9.78 -19.18 26.09
N ILE A 402 -9.95 -18.52 24.94
CA ILE A 402 -10.90 -17.41 24.77
C ILE A 402 -12.35 -17.86 25.02
N ASN A 403 -12.73 -19.05 24.55
CA ASN A 403 -14.08 -19.60 24.76
C ASN A 403 -14.38 -19.99 26.21
N ILE A 404 -13.36 -20.31 27.01
CA ILE A 404 -13.54 -20.67 28.43
C ILE A 404 -13.87 -19.43 29.28
N HIS A 405 -13.45 -18.23 28.84
CA HIS A 405 -13.67 -16.97 29.57
C HIS A 405 -14.93 -16.21 29.15
N GLN A 406 -15.71 -16.69 28.16
CA GLN A 406 -17.06 -16.16 27.94
C GLN A 406 -17.98 -16.68 29.04
N PRO A 407 -18.53 -15.82 29.93
CA PRO A 407 -19.47 -16.29 30.94
C PRO A 407 -20.67 -16.88 30.23
N GLN A 408 -20.88 -18.18 30.41
CA GLN A 408 -22.13 -18.81 30.01
C GLN A 408 -23.26 -18.11 30.76
N HIS A 409 -24.11 -17.37 30.03
CA HIS A 409 -25.37 -16.92 30.58
C HIS A 409 -26.12 -18.17 31.07
N PRO A 410 -26.60 -18.20 32.32
CA PRO A 410 -27.34 -19.36 32.80
C PRO A 410 -28.64 -19.49 31.99
N PRO A 411 -29.07 -20.74 31.68
CA PRO A 411 -30.39 -20.94 31.11
C PRO A 411 -31.46 -20.46 32.11
N SER A 412 -32.53 -19.92 31.52
CA SER A 412 -33.65 -19.18 32.13
C SER A 412 -34.27 -19.81 33.36
#